data_AF-K2A7S5-F1
#
_entry.id   AF-K2A7S5-F1
#
_cell.length_a   1.000
_cell.length_b   1.000
_cell.length_c   1.000
_cell.angle_alpha   90.00
_cell.angle_beta   90.00
_cell.angle_gamma   90.00
#
_symmetry.space_group_name_H-M   'P 1'
#
loop_
_entity.id
_entity.type
_entity.pdbx_description
1 polymer ?
#
loop_
_entity_poly.entity_id
_entity_poly.type
_entity_poly.pdbx_seq_one_letter_code
_entity_poly.pdbx_strand_id
1 'polypeptide(L)' 'MNQTTSLSTVIDSQIKKAVVEFCRVHGLKIQFLIENALVEYLEDAVDLEAYQARKNEFTVSLAEVLSRSDAK' A
#
# COMPACT_ATOMS: atom_id res chain seq x y z
N MET A 1 -2.50 16.52 -16.22
CA MET A 1 -3.43 15.49 -16.69
C MET A 1 -2.79 14.15 -16.34
N ASN A 2 -3.45 13.32 -15.53
CA ASN A 2 -2.95 11.98 -15.26
C ASN A 2 -3.02 11.17 -16.57
N GLN A 3 -1.87 10.69 -17.04
CA GLN A 3 -1.82 9.84 -18.22
C GLN A 3 -2.26 8.44 -17.82
N THR A 4 -3.32 7.93 -18.45
CA THR A 4 -3.73 6.53 -18.29
C THR A 4 -2.97 5.66 -19.28
N THR A 5 -2.51 4.50 -18.80
CA THR A 5 -1.85 3.48 -19.64
C THR A 5 -2.55 2.14 -19.46
N SER A 6 -2.39 1.23 -20.43
CA SER A 6 -2.95 -0.11 -20.35
C SER A 6 -2.00 -1.06 -19.61
N LEU A 7 -2.58 -1.88 -18.73
CA LEU A 7 -1.89 -3.02 -18.12
C LEU A 7 -2.54 -4.30 -18.65
N SER A 8 -1.76 -5.12 -19.35
CA SER A 8 -2.20 -6.43 -19.86
C SER A 8 -1.59 -7.54 -19.01
N THR A 9 -2.42 -8.45 -18.50
CA THR A 9 -1.97 -9.57 -17.68
C THR A 9 -2.88 -10.80 -17.85
N VAL A 10 -2.39 -11.96 -17.43
CA VAL A 10 -3.14 -13.22 -17.40
C VAL A 10 -3.55 -13.49 -15.95
N ILE A 11 -4.83 -13.81 -15.76
CA ILE A 11 -5.45 -14.04 -14.46
C ILE A 11 -6.30 -15.31 -14.55
N ASP A 12 -6.37 -16.06 -13.45
CA ASP A 12 -7.24 -17.21 -13.33
C ASP A 12 -8.71 -16.88 -13.70
N SER A 13 -9.33 -17.78 -14.46
CA SER A 13 -10.65 -17.56 -15.02
C SER A 13 -11.76 -17.49 -13.96
N GLN A 14 -11.61 -18.18 -12.82
CA GLN A 14 -12.56 -18.14 -11.72
C GLN A 14 -12.42 -16.83 -10.94
N ILE A 15 -11.18 -16.38 -10.70
CA ILE A 15 -10.93 -15.07 -10.08
C ILE A 15 -11.54 -13.95 -10.93
N LYS A 16 -11.33 -13.98 -12.25
CA LYS A 16 -11.93 -12.99 -13.16
C LYS A 16 -13.45 -12.96 -13.03
N LYS A 17 -14.11 -14.13 -12.99
CA LYS A 17 -15.56 -14.23 -12.82
C LYS A 17 -16.02 -13.63 -11.49
N ALA A 18 -15.32 -13.96 -10.40
CA ALA A 18 -15.63 -13.44 -9.07
C ALA A 18 -15.49 -11.91 -9.01
N VAL A 19 -14.40 -11.35 -9.57
CA VAL A 19 -14.16 -9.91 -9.61
C VAL A 19 -15.24 -9.18 -10.42
N VAL A 20 -15.61 -9.73 -11.58
CA VAL A 20 -16.68 -9.16 -12.42
C VAL A 20 -18.00 -9.13 -11.66
N GLU A 21 -18.37 -10.23 -11.00
CA GLU A 21 -19.63 -10.30 -10.26
C GLU A 21 -19.63 -9.38 -9.04
N PHE A 22 -18.53 -9.33 -8.30
CA PHE A 22 -18.36 -8.39 -7.19
C PHE A 22 -18.54 -6.94 -7.66
N CYS A 23 -17.84 -6.55 -8.73
CA CYS A 23 -17.96 -5.20 -9.28
C CYS A 23 -19.39 -4.89 -9.73
N ARG A 24 -20.08 -5.86 -10.33
CA ARG A 24 -21.47 -5.73 -10.76
C ARG A 24 -22.42 -5.50 -9.59
N VAL A 25 -22.30 -6.27 -8.51
CA VAL A 25 -23.14 -6.16 -7.32
C VAL A 25 -22.92 -4.83 -6.59
N HIS A 26 -21.68 -4.34 -6.56
CA HIS A 26 -21.30 -3.13 -5.83
C HIS A 26 -21.28 -1.85 -6.68
N GLY A 27 -21.60 -1.93 -7.98
CA GLY A 27 -21.60 -0.76 -8.88
C GLY A 27 -20.21 -0.17 -9.14
N LEU A 28 -19.15 -0.99 -9.08
CA LEU A 28 -17.77 -0.57 -9.23
C LEU A 28 -17.24 -0.83 -10.65
N LYS A 29 -16.31 0.01 -11.11
CA LYS A 29 -15.52 -0.28 -12.31
C LYS A 29 -14.37 -1.21 -11.94
N ILE A 30 -14.17 -2.28 -12.71
CA ILE A 30 -13.06 -3.21 -12.50
C ILE A 30 -11.72 -2.48 -12.49
N GLN A 31 -11.51 -1.51 -13.39
CA GLN A 31 -10.29 -0.70 -13.40
C GLN A 31 -10.02 -0.04 -12.04
N PHE A 32 -11.04 0.58 -11.43
CA PHE A 32 -10.91 1.24 -10.13
C PHE A 32 -10.55 0.26 -9.02
N LEU A 33 -11.20 -0.92 -8.99
CA LEU A 33 -10.88 -1.95 -8.02
C LEU A 33 -9.43 -2.44 -8.16
N ILE A 34 -8.99 -2.74 -9.39
CA ILE A 34 -7.64 -3.24 -9.64
C ILE A 34 -6.60 -2.16 -9.34
N GLU A 35 -6.84 -0.92 -9.72
CA GLU A 35 -5.93 0.19 -9.44
C GLU A 35 -5.76 0.40 -7.93
N ASN A 36 -6.84 0.42 -7.15
CA ASN A 36 -6.76 0.53 -5.69
C ASN A 36 -6.03 -0.65 -5.05
N ALA A 37 -6.33 -1.88 -5.47
CA ALA A 37 -5.66 -3.07 -4.92
C ALA A 37 -4.15 -3.06 -5.22
N LEU A 38 -3.75 -2.55 -6.40
CA LEU A 38 -2.34 -2.39 -6.74
C LEU A 38 -1.67 -1.29 -5.93
N VAL A 39 -2.36 -0.16 -5.68
CA VAL A 39 -1.86 0.91 -4.82
C VAL A 39 -1.65 0.42 -3.39
N GLU A 40 -2.66 -0.23 -2.80
CA GLU A 40 -2.56 -0.82 -1.45
C GLU A 40 -1.38 -1.78 -1.34
N TYR A 41 -1.22 -2.68 -2.32
CA TYR A 41 -0.12 -3.64 -2.32
C TYR A 41 1.26 -2.98 -2.44
N LEU A 42 1.38 -1.88 -3.20
CA LEU A 42 2.62 -1.11 -3.32
C LEU A 42 2.93 -0.33 -2.05
N GLU A 43 1.92 0.27 -1.43
CA GLU A 43 2.06 1.00 -0.16
C GLU A 43 2.52 0.04 0.95
N ASP A 44 1.89 -1.13 1.07
CA ASP A 44 2.29 -2.17 2.03
C ASP A 44 3.75 -2.63 1.83
N ALA A 45 4.19 -2.76 0.58
CA ALA A 45 5.57 -3.14 0.27
C ALA A 45 6.57 -2.06 0.75
N VAL A 46 6.26 -0.79 0.52
CA VAL A 46 7.09 0.34 0.98
C VAL A 46 7.13 0.42 2.50
N ASP A 47 6.00 0.22 3.17
CA ASP A 47 5.93 0.21 4.64
C ASP A 47 6.77 -0.92 5.24
N LEU A 48 6.74 -2.12 4.63
CA LEU A 48 7.59 -3.24 5.04
C LEU A 48 9.08 -2.92 4.87
N GLU A 49 9.47 -2.29 3.77
CA GLU A 49 10.85 -1.84 3.55
C GLU A 49 11.27 -0.80 4.58
N ALA A 50 10.42 0.20 4.85
CA ALA A 50 10.67 1.23 5.84
C ALA A 50 10.81 0.63 7.25
N TYR A 51 9.95 -0.33 7.61
CA TYR A 51 10.07 -1.08 8.85
C TYR A 51 11.39 -1.85 8.92
N GLN A 52 11.78 -2.53 7.85
CA GLN A 52 13.02 -3.30 7.80
C GLN A 52 14.28 -2.42 7.89
N ALA A 53 14.23 -1.19 7.36
CA ALA A 53 15.30 -0.22 7.53
C ALA A 53 15.38 0.25 9.00
N ARG A 54 14.23 0.65 9.57
CA ARG A 54 14.15 1.22 10.91
C ARG A 54 14.38 0.23 12.04
N LYS A 55 14.06 -1.06 11.86
CA LYS A 55 14.20 -2.07 12.93
C LYS A 55 15.63 -2.24 13.45
N ASN A 56 16.63 -1.89 12.63
CA ASN A 56 18.05 -1.96 12.98
C ASN A 56 18.67 -0.60 13.28
N GLU A 57 17.88 0.49 13.25
CA GLU A 57 18.37 1.82 13.58
C GLU A 57 18.70 1.92 15.08
N PHE A 58 19.73 2.70 15.39
CA PHE A 58 20.07 3.02 16.76
C PHE A 58 18.89 3.78 17.39
N THR A 59 18.30 3.20 18.44
CA THR A 59 17.20 3.82 19.17
C THR A 59 17.74 4.62 20.35
N VAL A 60 17.22 5.82 20.53
CA VAL A 60 17.54 6.68 21.68
C VAL A 60 16.38 6.60 22.66
N SER A 61 16.66 6.50 23.96
CA SER A 61 15.60 6.43 24.95
C SER A 61 14.81 7.74 25.01
N LEU A 62 13.50 7.66 25.27
CA LEU A 62 12.68 8.86 25.45
C LEU A 62 13.22 9.76 26.57
N ALA A 63 13.77 9.17 27.64
CA ALA A 63 14.40 9.90 28.73
C ALA A 63 15.60 10.74 28.26
N GLU A 64 16.45 10.21 27.38
CA GLU A 64 17.54 10.97 26.76
C GLU A 64 17.02 12.13 25.92
N VAL A 65 15.96 11.91 25.13
CA VAL A 65 15.36 12.96 24.28
C VAL A 65 14.79 14.09 25.14
N LEU A 66 14.06 13.77 26.21
CA LEU A 66 13.47 14.76 27.12
C LEU A 66 14.56 15.54 27.88
N SER A 67 15.61 14.87 28.35
CA SER A 67 16.73 15.53 29.04
C SER A 67 17.47 16.57 28.18
N ARG A 68 17.51 16.38 26.85
CA ARG A 68 18.09 17.36 25.90
C ARG A 68 17.13 18.51 25.59
N SER A 69 15.83 18.31 25.79
CA SER A 69 14.78 19.28 25.48
C SER A 69 14.61 20.32 26.60
N ASP A 70 14.84 19.91 27.85
CA ASP A 70 14.76 20.76 29.03
C ASP A 70 16.04 21.59 29.29
N ALA A 71 17.08 21.39 28.49
CA ALA A 71 18.38 22.09 28.61
C ALA A 71 18.42 23.45 27.87
N LYS A 72 17.26 24.04 27.56
CA LYS A 72 17.12 25.35 26.88
C LYS A 72 16.65 26.44 27.83
#